data_AF-A0A2V8UEP3-F1
#
_entry.id   AF-A0A2V8UEP3-F1
#
_cell.length_a   1.000
_cell.length_b   1.000
_cell.length_c   1.000
_cell.angle_alpha   90.00
_cell.angle_beta   90.00
_cell.angle_gamma   90.00
#
_symmetry.space_group_name_H-M   'P 1'
#
loop_
_entity.id
_entity.type
_entity.pdbx_description
1 polymer ?
#
loop_
_entity_poly.entity_id
_entity_poly.type
_entity_poly.pdbx_seq_one_letter_code
_entity_poly.pdbx_strand_id
1 'polypeptide(L)'
;MCDYSLHGLPNRLAQEGEDLVAHRFPTGAIGLTSPAELCRMADSTKPQKKGFWSLIKSAFMPPGMPEIPAVCVPPGAKLRMLDIPANLQTELGVSAREEVIFTQTGLSPHTYHDAVRFSNGRQILLQLLREGQRVQVLSLALDEHEPEFARLRLHSESLV
;
A
#
# COMPACT_ATOMS: atom_id res chain seq x y z
N MET A 1 9.67 0.27 9.29
CA MET A 1 8.82 1.43 9.64
C MET A 1 8.13 1.85 8.36
N CYS A 2 6.79 1.83 8.29
CA CYS A 2 6.08 2.28 7.09
C CYS A 2 6.29 3.80 6.96
N ASP A 3 6.69 4.25 5.77
CA ASP A 3 7.21 5.59 5.54
C ASP A 3 6.22 6.71 5.89
N TYR A 4 6.81 7.86 6.22
CA TYR A 4 6.25 9.13 6.70
C TYR A 4 4.93 9.62 6.07
N SER A 5 4.48 9.07 4.95
CA SER A 5 3.26 9.49 4.22
C SER A 5 1.95 8.93 4.79
N LEU A 6 2.03 7.85 5.58
CA LEU A 6 0.89 7.26 6.30
C LEU A 6 0.97 7.52 7.81
N HIS A 7 1.80 8.46 8.24
CA HIS A 7 2.03 8.74 9.65
C HIS A 7 0.72 9.19 10.32
N GLY A 8 0.27 8.42 11.33
CA GLY A 8 -0.97 8.66 12.05
C GLY A 8 -2.19 7.89 11.56
N LEU A 9 -2.12 7.26 10.38
CA LEU A 9 -3.20 6.38 9.93
C LEU A 9 -3.11 5.02 10.63
N PRO A 10 -4.26 4.42 11.00
CA PRO A 10 -4.28 3.05 11.46
C PRO A 10 -3.65 2.17 10.39
N ASN A 11 -2.76 1.27 10.78
CA ASN A 11 -2.10 0.36 9.86
C ASN A 11 -2.03 -1.04 10.43
N ARG A 12 -1.94 -2.01 9.53
CA ARG A 12 -1.67 -3.42 9.84
C ARG A 12 -0.80 -4.05 8.77
N LEU A 13 -0.19 -5.19 9.08
CA LEU A 13 0.52 -5.99 8.09
C LEU A 13 -0.46 -6.69 7.15
N ALA A 14 -0.05 -6.83 5.89
CA ALA A 14 -0.70 -7.71 4.93
C ALA A 14 -0.72 -9.17 5.40
N GLN A 15 -1.66 -9.95 4.89
CA GLN A 15 -1.74 -11.41 5.07
C GLN A 15 -1.53 -12.13 3.74
N GLU A 16 -0.99 -13.33 3.76
CA GLU A 16 -0.85 -14.14 2.55
C GLU A 16 -2.22 -14.56 2.00
N GLY A 17 -2.38 -14.52 0.68
CA GLY A 17 -3.66 -14.73 0.00
C GLY A 17 -4.62 -13.54 0.08
N GLU A 18 -4.24 -12.45 0.75
CA GLU A 18 -5.10 -11.28 0.88
C GLU A 18 -5.21 -10.50 -0.43
N ASP A 19 -6.44 -10.13 -0.78
CA ASP A 19 -6.71 -9.18 -1.86
C ASP A 19 -6.71 -7.74 -1.31
N LEU A 20 -5.94 -6.89 -1.98
CA LEU A 20 -5.72 -5.48 -1.67
C LEU A 20 -6.03 -4.61 -2.87
N VAL A 21 -6.28 -3.33 -2.60
CA VAL A 21 -6.46 -2.30 -3.62
C VAL A 21 -5.65 -1.06 -3.29
N ALA A 22 -5.12 -0.42 -4.33
CA ALA A 22 -4.56 0.91 -4.22
C ALA A 22 -5.68 1.90 -3.85
N HIS A 23 -5.50 2.64 -2.77
CA HIS A 23 -6.48 3.61 -2.27
C HIS A 23 -5.78 4.93 -1.93
N ARG A 24 -6.45 6.04 -2.24
CA ARG A 24 -5.98 7.37 -1.88
C ARG A 24 -6.46 7.73 -0.48
N PHE A 25 -5.52 7.77 0.46
CA PHE A 25 -5.81 8.14 1.84
C PHE A 25 -6.05 9.67 1.97
N PRO A 26 -6.67 10.13 3.07
CA PRO A 26 -6.88 11.56 3.34
C PRO A 26 -5.60 12.40 3.33
N THR A 27 -4.44 11.78 3.57
CA THR A 27 -3.12 12.43 3.46
C THR A 27 -2.73 12.76 2.02
N GLY A 28 -3.51 12.31 1.03
CA GLY A 28 -3.24 12.43 -0.40
C GLY A 28 -2.37 11.31 -0.97
N ALA A 29 -1.70 10.54 -0.10
CA ALA A 29 -0.86 9.41 -0.49
C ALA A 29 -1.69 8.22 -0.98
N ILE A 30 -1.18 7.51 -1.99
CA ILE A 30 -1.67 6.20 -2.37
C ILE A 30 -1.03 5.15 -1.46
N GLY A 31 -1.86 4.30 -0.85
CA GLY A 31 -1.40 3.11 -0.14
C GLY A 31 -2.24 1.91 -0.54
N LEU A 32 -2.06 0.79 0.15
CA LEU A 32 -2.88 -0.41 -0.02
C LEU A 32 -3.90 -0.53 1.11
N THR A 33 -5.07 -1.07 0.83
CA THR A 33 -6.10 -1.41 1.83
C THR A 33 -6.92 -2.61 1.37
N SER A 34 -7.65 -3.27 2.27
CA SER A 34 -8.56 -4.35 1.89
C SER A 34 -9.84 -3.79 1.27
N PRO A 35 -10.34 -4.36 0.16
CA PRO A 35 -11.67 -4.06 -0.36
C PRO A 35 -12.77 -4.22 0.69
N ALA A 36 -12.63 -5.16 1.63
CA ALA A 36 -13.61 -5.36 2.70
C ALA A 36 -13.69 -4.18 3.67
N GLU A 37 -12.57 -3.49 3.92
CA GLU A 37 -12.53 -2.26 4.74
C GLU A 37 -13.21 -1.10 4.03
N LEU A 38 -12.97 -0.95 2.72
CA LEU A 38 -13.64 0.05 1.89
C LEU A 38 -15.17 -0.18 1.83
N CYS A 39 -15.61 -1.42 1.63
CA CYS A 39 -17.03 -1.77 1.64
C CYS A 39 -17.68 -1.45 2.99
N ARG A 40 -17.03 -1.81 4.11
CA ARG A 40 -17.52 -1.52 5.46
C ARG A 40 -17.71 -0.02 5.71
N MET A 41 -16.79 0.82 5.21
CA MET A 41 -16.93 2.27 5.31
C MET A 41 -18.07 2.80 4.43
N ALA A 42 -18.20 2.30 3.20
CA ALA A 42 -19.30 2.65 2.30
C ALA A 42 -20.68 2.27 2.86
N ASP A 43 -20.78 1.18 3.63
CA ASP A 43 -22.03 0.79 4.29
C ASP A 43 -22.34 1.64 5.53
N SER A 44 -21.32 2.07 6.27
CA SER A 44 -21.47 2.89 7.48
C SER A 44 -21.92 4.33 7.20
N THR A 45 -21.69 4.81 5.97
CA THR A 45 -22.10 6.15 5.50
C THR A 45 -23.53 6.21 4.97
N LYS A 46 -24.23 5.06 4.87
CA LYS A 46 -25.66 5.05 4.52
C LYS A 46 -26.49 5.64 5.66
N PRO A 47 -27.45 6.55 5.39
CA PRO A 47 -28.31 7.09 6.42
C PRO A 47 -29.13 5.96 7.05
N GLN A 48 -28.77 5.58 8.28
CA GLN A 48 -29.51 4.63 9.06
C GLN A 48 -30.88 5.27 9.36
N LYS A 49 -31.98 4.70 8.86
CA LYS A 49 -33.35 5.13 9.16
C LYS A 49 -33.62 4.98 10.66
N LYS A 50 -33.17 5.92 11.48
CA LYS A 50 -33.41 5.94 12.92
C LYS A 50 -34.62 6.83 13.16
N GLY A 51 -35.72 6.19 13.56
CA GLY A 51 -36.92 6.87 14.03
C GLY A 51 -36.65 7.80 15.23
N PHE A 52 -37.70 8.53 15.59
CA PHE A 52 -37.86 9.63 16.57
C PHE A 52 -36.93 9.72 17.81
N TRP A 53 -36.22 8.67 18.18
CA TRP A 53 -35.28 8.60 19.31
C TRP A 53 -33.87 9.14 19.05
N SER A 54 -33.47 9.35 17.79
CA SER A 54 -32.09 9.77 17.45
C SER A 54 -31.79 11.25 17.67
N LEU A 55 -32.82 12.10 17.80
CA LEU A 55 -32.66 13.54 18.02
C LEU A 55 -32.26 13.89 19.46
N ILE A 56 -32.49 12.98 20.41
CA ILE A 56 -32.20 13.24 21.84
C ILE A 56 -30.76 12.82 22.21
N LYS A 57 -30.13 11.92 21.43
CA LYS A 57 -28.77 11.40 21.72
C LYS A 57 -27.63 12.10 20.98
N SER A 58 -27.90 12.98 20.03
CA SER A 58 -26.87 13.62 19.18
C SER A 58 -26.07 14.74 19.87
N ALA A 59 -26.35 15.06 21.13
CA ALA A 59 -25.64 16.11 21.87
C ALA A 59 -24.41 15.61 22.68
N PHE A 60 -24.18 14.30 22.80
CA PHE A 60 -23.21 13.75 23.77
C PHE A 60 -22.09 12.88 23.19
N MET A 61 -21.97 12.73 21.87
CA MET A 61 -20.90 11.91 21.29
C MET A 61 -20.22 12.62 20.12
N PRO A 62 -18.89 12.85 20.15
CA PRO A 62 -18.16 13.22 18.95
C PRO A 62 -18.16 12.01 18.00
N PRO A 63 -18.49 12.18 16.71
CA PRO A 63 -18.30 11.12 15.74
C PRO A 63 -16.79 10.96 15.50
N GLY A 64 -16.21 9.86 15.98
CA GLY A 64 -14.96 9.36 15.42
C GLY A 64 -15.29 8.79 14.05
N MET A 65 -14.82 9.42 12.96
CA MET A 65 -14.94 8.80 11.63
C MET A 65 -14.09 7.52 11.62
N PRO A 66 -14.63 6.38 11.18
CA PRO A 66 -13.82 5.17 11.05
C PRO A 66 -12.79 5.40 9.94
N GLU A 67 -11.53 5.56 10.31
CA GLU A 67 -10.42 5.65 9.36
C GLU A 67 -10.13 4.27 8.77
N ILE A 68 -10.01 4.20 7.44
CA ILE A 68 -9.65 2.96 6.75
C ILE A 68 -8.20 2.62 7.11
N PRO A 69 -7.91 1.42 7.60
CA PRO A 69 -6.53 1.04 7.88
C PRO A 69 -5.74 0.85 6.59
N ALA A 70 -4.53 1.39 6.58
CA ALA A 70 -3.54 1.06 5.57
C ALA A 70 -2.98 -0.34 5.81
N VAL A 71 -2.73 -1.05 4.73
CA VAL A 71 -2.09 -2.36 4.74
C VAL A 71 -0.64 -2.20 4.31
N CYS A 72 0.28 -2.40 5.26
CA CYS A 72 1.70 -2.40 4.98
C CYS A 72 2.12 -3.75 4.38
N VAL A 73 2.90 -3.69 3.30
CA VAL A 73 3.51 -4.84 2.64
C VAL A 73 5.02 -4.74 2.81
N PRO A 74 5.72 -5.79 3.30
CA PRO A 74 7.16 -5.74 3.47
C PRO A 74 7.90 -5.78 2.12
N PRO A 75 9.06 -5.11 2.00
CA PRO A 75 9.97 -5.33 0.87
C PRO A 75 10.30 -6.81 0.70
N GLY A 76 10.39 -7.26 -0.55
CA GLY A 76 10.59 -8.66 -0.90
C GLY A 76 9.30 -9.45 -1.07
N ALA A 77 8.16 -8.97 -0.57
CA ALA A 77 6.88 -9.67 -0.74
C ALA A 77 6.55 -9.91 -2.22
N LYS A 78 6.06 -11.11 -2.51
CA LYS A 78 5.56 -11.47 -3.84
C LYS A 78 4.09 -11.12 -3.93
N LEU A 79 3.73 -10.39 -4.97
CA LEU A 79 2.39 -9.91 -5.21
C LEU A 79 1.96 -10.30 -6.62
N ARG A 80 0.65 -10.40 -6.83
CA ARG A 80 0.05 -10.47 -8.16
C ARG A 80 -0.73 -9.19 -8.42
N MET A 81 -0.29 -8.41 -9.40
CA MET A 81 -1.07 -7.29 -9.90
C MET A 81 -2.14 -7.79 -10.87
N LEU A 82 -3.35 -7.25 -10.75
CA LEU A 82 -4.52 -7.65 -11.53
C LEU A 82 -5.11 -6.43 -12.25
N ASP A 83 -5.57 -6.63 -13.48
CA ASP A 83 -6.18 -5.59 -14.33
C ASP A 83 -5.29 -4.36 -14.52
N ILE A 84 -4.01 -4.57 -14.79
CA ILE A 84 -3.08 -3.49 -15.07
C ILE A 84 -3.61 -2.66 -16.25
N PRO A 85 -3.75 -1.32 -16.15
CA PRO A 85 -4.29 -0.48 -17.22
C PRO A 85 -3.52 -0.61 -18.53
N ALA A 86 -4.22 -0.60 -19.68
CA ALA A 86 -3.60 -0.80 -21.01
C ALA A 86 -2.47 0.19 -21.33
N ASN A 87 -2.57 1.44 -20.86
CA ASN A 87 -1.50 2.42 -21.01
C ASN A 87 -0.24 2.00 -20.25
N LEU A 88 -0.39 1.45 -19.05
CA LEU A 88 0.71 0.97 -18.21
C LEU A 88 1.28 -0.34 -18.75
N GLN A 89 0.43 -1.23 -19.30
CA GLN A 89 0.85 -2.42 -20.03
C GLN A 89 1.79 -2.08 -21.19
N THR A 90 1.39 -1.16 -22.06
CA THR A 90 2.22 -0.69 -23.19
C THR A 90 3.47 0.02 -22.69
N GLU A 91 3.31 0.92 -21.71
CA GLU A 91 4.43 1.68 -21.16
C GLU A 91 5.47 0.75 -20.57
N LEU A 92 5.07 -0.23 -19.74
CA LEU A 92 5.94 -1.16 -19.01
C LEU A 92 6.30 -2.43 -19.78
N GLY A 93 5.68 -2.73 -20.92
CA GLY A 93 5.88 -3.98 -21.63
C GLY A 93 5.46 -5.19 -20.80
N VAL A 94 4.27 -5.11 -20.19
CA VAL A 94 3.70 -6.13 -19.30
C VAL A 94 2.26 -6.48 -19.67
N SER A 95 1.75 -7.59 -19.15
CA SER A 95 0.38 -8.06 -19.38
C SER A 95 -0.61 -7.45 -18.38
N ALA A 96 -1.90 -7.72 -18.57
CA ALA A 96 -2.95 -7.31 -17.63
C ALA A 96 -2.82 -7.96 -16.23
N ARG A 97 -2.07 -9.07 -16.11
CA ARG A 97 -1.82 -9.79 -14.86
C ARG A 97 -0.36 -10.17 -14.77
N GLU A 98 0.31 -9.76 -13.71
CA GLU A 98 1.74 -9.98 -13.53
C GLU A 98 2.07 -10.33 -12.09
N GLU A 99 3.06 -11.22 -11.91
CA GLU A 99 3.71 -11.41 -10.63
C GLU A 99 4.82 -10.36 -10.48
N VAL A 100 4.83 -9.69 -9.32
CA VAL A 100 5.73 -8.59 -9.02
C VAL A 100 6.33 -8.76 -7.63
N ILE A 101 7.48 -8.13 -7.40
CA ILE A 101 8.12 -8.04 -6.09
C ILE A 101 7.90 -6.64 -5.53
N PHE A 102 7.38 -6.55 -4.31
CA PHE A 102 7.33 -5.30 -3.57
C PHE A 102 8.74 -4.88 -3.18
N THR A 103 9.11 -3.63 -3.43
CA THR A 103 10.47 -3.11 -3.20
C THR A 103 10.42 -1.69 -2.67
N GLN A 104 11.53 -1.21 -2.10
CA GLN A 104 11.69 0.18 -1.70
C GLN A 104 12.82 0.84 -2.51
N THR A 105 12.57 2.02 -3.06
CA THR A 105 13.52 2.78 -3.87
C THR A 105 14.22 3.86 -3.03
N GLY A 106 15.50 3.64 -2.70
CA GLY A 106 16.46 4.66 -2.25
C GLY A 106 16.31 5.19 -0.81
N LEU A 107 17.38 5.81 -0.29
CA LEU A 107 17.51 6.35 1.07
C LEU A 107 17.28 7.89 1.15
N SER A 108 16.76 8.51 0.10
CA SER A 108 16.59 9.97 0.06
C SER A 108 15.40 10.40 0.93
N PRO A 109 15.61 11.19 2.00
CA PRO A 109 14.52 11.64 2.84
C PRO A 109 13.51 12.48 2.01
N HIS A 110 12.22 12.34 2.30
CA HIS A 110 11.08 13.05 1.68
C HIS A 110 10.63 12.56 0.29
N THR A 111 11.02 11.36 -0.16
CA THR A 111 10.52 10.76 -1.40
C THR A 111 9.69 9.51 -1.09
N TYR A 112 8.68 9.19 -1.90
CA TYR A 112 7.96 7.94 -1.75
C TYR A 112 8.86 6.76 -2.16
N HIS A 113 9.03 5.80 -1.25
CA HIS A 113 9.96 4.69 -1.46
C HIS A 113 9.28 3.45 -2.01
N ASP A 114 8.01 3.22 -1.69
CA ASP A 114 7.34 1.97 -2.04
C ASP A 114 7.09 1.85 -3.55
N ALA A 115 7.48 0.71 -4.11
CA ALA A 115 7.37 0.39 -5.52
C ALA A 115 7.09 -1.10 -5.74
N VAL A 116 6.68 -1.45 -6.95
CA VAL A 116 6.58 -2.83 -7.42
C VAL A 116 7.52 -3.03 -8.61
N ARG A 117 8.27 -4.13 -8.59
CA ARG A 117 9.20 -4.53 -9.65
C ARG A 117 8.64 -5.75 -10.39
N PHE A 118 8.54 -5.63 -11.71
CA PHE A 118 8.08 -6.67 -12.62
C PHE A 118 9.20 -7.66 -12.97
N SER A 119 8.83 -8.83 -13.47
CA SER A 119 9.76 -9.88 -13.91
C SER A 119 10.72 -9.42 -15.02
N ASN A 120 10.29 -8.46 -15.85
CA ASN A 120 11.11 -7.84 -16.89
C ASN A 120 12.11 -6.79 -16.36
N GLY A 121 12.22 -6.63 -15.03
CA GLY A 121 13.16 -5.72 -14.36
C GLY A 121 12.67 -4.28 -14.23
N ARG A 122 11.55 -3.92 -14.86
CA ARG A 122 10.97 -2.57 -14.74
C ARG A 122 10.24 -2.40 -13.42
N GLN A 123 10.07 -1.15 -13.00
CA GLN A 123 9.44 -0.82 -11.73
C GLN A 123 8.52 0.38 -11.85
N ILE A 124 7.53 0.44 -10.97
CA ILE A 124 6.64 1.61 -10.82
C ILE A 124 6.42 1.90 -9.34
N LEU A 125 6.43 3.18 -8.98
CA LEU A 125 6.13 3.65 -7.63
C LEU A 125 4.66 3.39 -7.29
N LEU A 126 4.38 3.05 -6.04
CA LEU A 126 3.02 2.85 -5.54
C LEU A 126 2.16 4.11 -5.74
N GLN A 127 2.76 5.29 -5.60
CA GLN A 127 2.08 6.58 -5.81
C GLN A 127 1.59 6.84 -7.23
N LEU A 128 2.16 6.15 -8.22
CA LEU A 128 1.76 6.27 -9.62
C LEU A 128 0.66 5.27 -9.99
N LEU A 129 0.29 4.36 -9.09
CA LEU A 129 -0.84 3.48 -9.30
C LEU A 129 -2.13 4.28 -9.27
N ARG A 130 -3.06 3.90 -10.14
CA ARG A 130 -4.42 4.44 -10.10
C ARG A 130 -5.15 3.85 -8.90
N GLU A 131 -6.00 4.67 -8.29
CA GLU A 131 -6.93 4.18 -7.27
C GLU A 131 -7.80 3.06 -7.84
N GLY A 132 -7.99 2.01 -7.05
CA GLY A 132 -8.66 0.78 -7.45
C GLY A 132 -7.74 -0.25 -8.13
N GLN A 133 -6.45 0.04 -8.37
CA GLN A 133 -5.50 -0.97 -8.86
C GLN A 133 -5.47 -2.16 -7.89
N ARG A 134 -5.82 -3.34 -8.41
CA ARG A 134 -5.95 -4.57 -7.61
C ARG A 134 -4.61 -5.29 -7.47
N VAL A 135 -4.37 -5.81 -6.28
CA VAL A 135 -3.15 -6.54 -5.91
C VAL A 135 -3.54 -7.70 -5.01
N GLN A 136 -2.97 -8.87 -5.24
CA GLN A 136 -3.11 -10.03 -4.35
C GLN A 136 -1.76 -10.37 -3.72
N VAL A 137 -1.73 -10.60 -2.42
CA VAL A 137 -0.52 -10.99 -1.70
C VAL A 137 -0.28 -12.47 -1.91
N LEU A 138 0.84 -12.84 -2.53
CA LEU A 138 1.18 -14.24 -2.77
C LEU A 138 2.03 -14.81 -1.63
N SER A 139 3.04 -14.06 -1.19
CA SER A 139 3.88 -14.44 -0.05
C SER A 139 4.49 -13.20 0.59
N LEU A 140 4.56 -13.19 1.92
CA LEU A 140 5.29 -12.17 2.67
C LEU A 140 6.72 -12.72 2.83
N ALA A 141 7.64 -12.36 1.92
CA ALA A 141 9.04 -12.73 2.11
C ALA A 141 9.61 -11.89 3.26
N LEU A 142 9.47 -12.38 4.49
CA LEU A 142 9.89 -11.71 5.71
C LEU A 142 11.38 -11.88 6.01
N ASP A 143 12.15 -12.51 5.12
CA ASP A 143 13.54 -12.87 5.35
C ASP A 143 14.52 -11.79 4.83
N GLU A 144 15.02 -11.02 5.79
CA GLU A 144 16.37 -10.45 5.94
C GLU A 144 17.22 -10.30 4.66
N HIS A 145 17.10 -9.16 3.99
CA HIS A 145 18.22 -8.62 3.22
C HIS A 145 18.50 -7.20 3.69
N GLU A 146 19.42 -7.10 4.66
CA GLU A 146 20.25 -5.91 4.84
C GLU A 146 20.71 -5.41 3.47
N PRO A 147 20.48 -4.14 3.13
CA PRO A 147 20.79 -3.62 1.81
C PRO A 147 22.29 -3.78 1.50
N GLU A 148 22.59 -4.27 0.29
CA GLU A 148 23.93 -4.48 -0.27
C GLU A 148 24.85 -3.23 -0.21
N PHE A 149 24.28 -2.06 0.09
CA PHE A 149 25.02 -0.81 0.35
C PHE A 149 25.97 -0.90 1.56
N ALA A 150 25.83 -1.88 2.46
CA ALA A 150 26.78 -2.11 3.55
C ALA A 150 28.10 -2.78 3.07
N ARG A 151 28.12 -3.48 1.93
CA ARG A 151 29.33 -4.16 1.42
C ARG A 151 30.29 -3.26 0.65
N LEU A 152 29.81 -2.12 0.14
CA LEU A 152 30.65 -1.17 -0.61
C LEU A 152 31.44 -0.21 0.28
N ARG A 153 31.17 -0.14 1.60
CA ARG A 153 32.00 0.65 2.54
C ARG A 153 33.19 -0.10 3.12
N LEU A 154 33.17 -1.44 3.15
CA LEU A 154 34.25 -2.23 3.74
C LEU A 154 35.44 -2.48 2.80
N HIS A 155 35.32 -2.20 1.50
CA HIS A 155 36.43 -2.35 0.55
C HIS A 155 37.18 -1.05 0.25
N SER A 156 36.69 0.12 0.70
CA SER A 156 37.39 1.39 0.52
C SER A 156 38.27 1.80 1.72
N GLU A 157 38.24 1.07 2.83
CA GLU A 157 39.04 1.38 4.03
C GLU A 157 40.27 0.48 4.22
N SER A 158 40.64 -0.35 3.22
CA SER A 158 41.84 -1.21 3.28
C SER A 158 42.97 -0.81 2.32
N LEU A 159 43.01 0.46 1.90
CA LEU A 159 44.12 1.05 1.16
C LEU A 159 44.45 2.42 1.76
N VAL A 160 45.03 2.40 2.97
CA VAL A 160 45.91 3.46 3.48
C VAL A 160 47.08 2.79 4.19
#